data_AF-A0AAW4KP39-F1
#
_entry.id   AF-A0AAW4KP39-F1
#
_cell.length_a   1.000
_cell.length_b   1.000
_cell.length_c   1.000
_cell.angle_alpha   90.00
_cell.angle_beta   90.00
_cell.angle_gamma   90.00
#
_symmetry.space_group_name_H-M   'P 1'
#
loop_
_entity.id
_entity.type
_entity.pdbx_description
1 polymer ?
#
loop_
_entity_poly.entity_id
_entity_poly.type
_entity_poly.pdbx_seq_one_letter_code
_entity_poly.pdbx_strand_id
1 'polypeptide(L)'
;MQHHNGEVFWAKSHGYTLTPKDPFKLMIWHFERLDRMHQGTGDLTPREREIAMHIVNGFKSKEIALRLAISHRTVEVHLARLMKKLQA
;
A
#
# COMPACT_ATOMS: atom_id res chain seq x y z
N MET A 1 -4.21 5.62 3.40
CA MET A 1 -5.17 6.46 4.17
C MET A 1 -5.66 5.65 5.35
N GLN A 2 -5.93 6.28 6.49
CA GLN A 2 -6.52 5.59 7.64
C GLN A 2 -7.90 6.16 7.89
N HIS A 3 -8.89 5.27 7.94
CA HIS A 3 -10.25 5.63 8.33
C HIS A 3 -10.30 5.83 9.86
N HIS A 4 -11.26 6.61 10.35
CA HIS A 4 -11.35 6.94 11.79
C HIS A 4 -11.55 5.71 12.69
N ASN A 5 -12.03 4.59 12.13
CA ASN A 5 -12.16 3.31 12.83
C ASN A 5 -10.85 2.50 12.92
N GLY A 6 -9.73 3.04 12.43
CA GLY A 6 -8.42 2.40 12.42
C GLY A 6 -8.12 1.55 11.18
N GLU A 7 -9.08 1.32 10.29
CA GLU A 7 -8.86 0.59 9.03
C GLU A 7 -7.92 1.38 8.10
N VAL A 8 -6.81 0.75 7.69
CA VAL A 8 -5.92 1.32 6.67
C VAL A 8 -6.36 0.84 5.30
N PHE A 9 -6.63 1.79 4.40
CA PHE A 9 -7.04 1.52 3.03
C PHE A 9 -6.20 2.30 2.03
N TRP A 10 -6.11 1.74 0.82
CA TRP A 10 -5.52 2.41 -0.33
C TRP A 10 -6.51 3.42 -0.89
N ALA A 11 -6.04 4.64 -1.13
CA ALA A 11 -6.80 5.66 -1.79
C ALA A 11 -6.03 6.15 -3.01
N LYS A 12 -6.71 6.29 -4.14
CA LYS A 12 -6.18 7.03 -5.28
C LYS A 12 -6.31 8.51 -4.96
N SER A 13 -5.20 9.22 -4.94
CA SER A 13 -5.17 10.67 -4.73
C SER A 13 -5.02 11.40 -6.06
N HIS A 14 -5.96 12.29 -6.36
CA HIS A 14 -5.80 13.28 -7.42
C HIS A 14 -5.66 14.67 -6.79
N GLY A 15 -4.58 15.35 -7.12
CA GLY A 15 -4.36 16.75 -6.75
C GLY A 15 -4.63 17.64 -7.96
N TYR A 16 -5.42 18.69 -7.77
CA TYR A 16 -5.52 19.79 -8.72
C TYR A 16 -5.18 21.09 -7.99
N THR A 17 -4.28 21.87 -8.57
CA THR A 17 -3.91 23.17 -7.99
C THR A 17 -4.63 24.30 -8.71
N LEU A 18 -5.14 25.24 -7.93
CA LEU A 18 -5.66 26.51 -8.42
C LEU A 18 -4.56 27.58 -8.53
N THR A 19 -3.35 27.28 -8.05
CA THR A 19 -2.20 28.19 -8.05
C THR A 19 -1.01 27.55 -8.76
N PRO A 20 -0.97 27.46 -10.11
CA PRO A 20 0.07 26.72 -10.83
C PRO A 20 1.51 27.19 -10.56
N LYS A 21 1.71 28.47 -10.22
CA LYS A 21 3.03 29.05 -9.89
C LYS A 21 3.49 28.74 -8.47
N ASP A 22 2.57 28.33 -7.60
CA ASP A 22 2.84 27.87 -6.23
C ASP A 22 1.84 26.75 -5.91
N PRO A 23 2.08 25.53 -6.43
CA PRO A 23 1.06 24.48 -6.49
C PRO A 23 0.48 24.08 -5.14
N PHE A 24 1.28 24.20 -4.07
CA PHE A 24 0.92 23.78 -2.72
C PHE A 24 0.14 24.85 -1.94
N LYS A 25 0.12 26.11 -2.40
CA LYS A 25 -0.60 27.20 -1.74
C LYS A 25 -2.11 26.99 -1.71
N LEU A 26 -2.68 26.50 -2.81
CA LEU A 26 -4.11 26.21 -2.90
C LEU A 26 -4.35 24.96 -3.76
N MET A 27 -4.09 23.81 -3.14
CA MET A 27 -4.33 22.51 -3.76
C MET A 27 -5.61 21.87 -3.25
N ILE A 28 -6.44 21.42 -4.19
CA ILE A 28 -7.61 20.58 -3.93
C ILE A 28 -7.18 19.14 -4.07
N TRP A 29 -7.46 18.35 -3.04
CA TRP A 29 -7.23 16.91 -3.05
C TRP A 29 -8.55 16.16 -3.12
N HIS A 30 -8.66 15.26 -4.09
CA HIS A 30 -9.71 14.26 -4.17
C HIS A 30 -9.11 12.90 -3.85
N PHE A 31 -9.72 12.19 -2.90
CA PHE A 31 -9.29 10.86 -2.48
C PHE A 31 -10.41 9.85 -2.73
N GLU A 32 -10.15 8.92 -3.65
CA GLU A 32 -11.07 7.83 -3.97
C GLU A 32 -10.60 6.58 -3.23
N ARG A 33 -11.46 6.01 -2.37
CA ARG A 33 -11.18 4.72 -1.73
C ARG A 33 -11.10 3.66 -2.82
N LEU A 34 -10.02 2.89 -2.81
CA LEU A 34 -9.88 1.73 -3.67
C LEU A 34 -10.41 0.52 -2.90
N ASP A 35 -11.73 0.33 -2.95
CA ASP A 35 -12.50 -0.67 -2.22
C ASP A 35 -12.46 -2.08 -2.85
N ARG A 36 -11.98 -2.22 -4.08
CA ARG A 36 -11.64 -3.53 -4.66
C ARG A 36 -10.46 -3.44 -5.61
N MET A 37 -9.44 -4.26 -5.33
CA MET A 37 -8.47 -4.84 -6.27
C MET A 37 -8.18 -4.06 -7.57
N HIS A 38 -7.92 -2.75 -7.51
CA HIS A 38 -7.55 -2.04 -8.72
C HIS A 38 -6.09 -2.34 -9.08
N GLN A 39 -5.93 -2.63 -10.36
CA GLN A 39 -4.75 -3.15 -11.04
C GLN A 39 -3.68 -2.06 -11.23
N GLY A 40 -3.29 -1.40 -10.13
CA GLY A 40 -2.47 -0.19 -10.15
C GLY A 40 -1.23 -0.23 -9.26
N THR A 41 -0.73 -1.40 -8.90
CA THR A 41 0.65 -1.57 -8.42
C THR A 41 1.32 -2.47 -9.43
N GLY A 42 2.02 -1.90 -10.40
CA GLY A 42 2.72 -2.65 -11.45
C GLY A 42 3.44 -3.88 -10.88
N ASP A 43 3.29 -5.01 -11.57
CA ASP A 43 3.94 -6.29 -11.32
C ASP A 43 3.77 -7.01 -9.97
N LEU A 44 3.06 -6.46 -8.97
CA LEU A 44 2.86 -7.19 -7.71
C LEU A 44 1.87 -8.35 -7.87
N THR A 45 2.31 -9.55 -7.51
CA THR A 45 1.45 -10.74 -7.43
C THR A 45 0.44 -10.60 -6.29
N PRO A 46 -0.68 -11.37 -6.29
CA PRO A 46 -1.66 -11.33 -5.21
C PRO A 46 -1.04 -11.54 -3.82
N ARG A 47 -0.07 -12.46 -3.71
CA ARG A 47 0.61 -12.78 -2.45
C ARG A 47 1.55 -11.66 -1.98
N GLU A 48 2.26 -11.03 -2.90
CA GLU A 48 3.09 -9.85 -2.60
C GLU A 48 2.23 -8.69 -2.10
N ARG A 49 1.07 -8.47 -2.72
CA ARG A 49 0.09 -7.46 -2.29
C ARG A 49 -0.45 -7.75 -0.89
N GLU A 50 -0.83 -8.99 -0.62
CA GLU A 50 -1.29 -9.44 0.71
C GLU A 50 -0.26 -9.17 1.80
N ILE A 51 1.01 -9.48 1.53
CA ILE A 51 2.10 -9.22 2.46
C ILE A 51 2.32 -7.71 2.64
N ALA A 52 2.30 -6.91 1.57
CA ALA A 52 2.40 -5.45 1.68
C ALA A 52 1.31 -4.83 2.54
N MET A 53 0.06 -5.31 2.43
CA MET A 53 -1.03 -4.84 3.29
C MET A 53 -0.70 -5.06 4.76
N HIS A 54 -0.11 -6.19 5.12
CA HIS A 54 0.27 -6.43 6.51
C HIS A 54 1.44 -5.56 6.98
N ILE A 55 2.44 -5.30 6.13
CA ILE A 55 3.55 -4.40 6.46
C ILE A 55 3.04 -2.99 6.74
N VAL A 56 2.16 -2.46 5.89
CA VAL A 56 1.59 -1.11 6.04
C VAL A 56 0.80 -0.98 7.34
N ASN A 57 0.22 -2.08 7.82
CA ASN A 57 -0.43 -2.16 9.13
C ASN A 57 0.54 -2.37 10.31
N GLY A 58 1.86 -2.36 10.08
CA GLY A 58 2.89 -2.46 11.13
C GLY A 58 3.24 -3.89 11.56
N PHE A 59 2.74 -4.92 10.87
CA PHE A 59 3.06 -6.31 11.22
C PHE A 59 4.49 -6.69 10.83
N LYS A 60 5.18 -7.38 11.74
CA LYS A 60 6.51 -7.96 11.49
C LYS A 60 6.37 -9.27 10.72
N SER A 61 7.41 -9.66 9.98
CA SER A 61 7.36 -10.85 9.11
C SER A 61 7.03 -12.16 9.84
N LYS A 62 7.30 -12.28 11.15
CA LYS A 62 6.86 -13.44 11.97
C LYS A 62 5.35 -13.44 12.21
N GLU A 63 4.76 -12.26 12.43
CA GLU A 63 3.33 -12.07 12.67
C GLU A 63 2.53 -12.25 11.38
N ILE A 64 3.10 -11.84 10.25
CA ILE A 64 2.55 -12.08 8.91
C ILE A 64 2.56 -13.57 8.60
N ALA A 65 3.66 -14.27 8.90
CA ALA A 65 3.78 -15.71 8.68
C ALA A 65 2.70 -16.50 9.42
N LEU A 66 2.45 -16.15 10.69
CA LEU A 66 1.38 -16.73 11.50
C LEU A 66 -0.01 -16.45 10.91
N ARG A 67 -0.29 -15.22 10.49
CA ARG A 67 -1.59 -14.84 9.89
C ARG A 67 -1.86 -15.54 8.57
N LEU A 68 -0.82 -15.72 7.76
CA LEU A 68 -0.91 -16.29 6.43
C LEU A 68 -0.66 -17.81 6.39
N ALA A 69 -0.50 -18.44 7.55
CA ALA A 69 -0.21 -19.87 7.73
C ALA A 69 0.95 -20.37 6.84
N ILE A 70 2.02 -19.59 6.73
CA ILE A 70 3.24 -19.94 5.97
C ILE A 70 4.48 -19.75 6.82
N SER A 71 5.62 -20.28 6.36
CA SER A 71 6.87 -20.09 7.08
C SER A 71 7.32 -18.62 7.03
N HIS A 72 8.00 -18.17 8.09
CA HIS A 72 8.64 -16.86 8.14
C HIS A 72 9.57 -16.63 6.95
N ARG A 73 10.32 -17.67 6.57
CA ARG A 73 11.23 -17.64 5.42
C ARG A 73 10.49 -17.39 4.10
N THR A 74 9.28 -17.95 3.94
CA THR A 74 8.43 -17.72 2.77
C THR A 74 8.01 -16.24 2.69
N VAL A 75 7.66 -15.62 3.82
CA VAL A 75 7.34 -14.19 3.87
C VAL A 75 8.54 -13.35 3.45
N GLU A 76 9.74 -13.64 3.96
CA GLU A 76 10.98 -12.94 3.57
C GLU A 76 11.26 -13.01 2.06
N VAL A 77 11.04 -14.17 1.44
CA VAL A 77 11.23 -14.32 -0.02
C VAL A 77 10.26 -13.43 -0.80
N HIS A 78 9.00 -13.38 -0.40
CA HIS A 78 8.03 -12.48 -1.02
C HIS A 78 8.36 -11.00 -0.78
N LEU A 79 8.85 -10.65 0.43
CA LEU A 79 9.32 -9.30 0.74
C LEU A 79 10.48 -8.88 -0.16
N ALA A 80 11.48 -9.75 -0.35
CA ALA A 80 12.61 -9.45 -1.21
C ALA A 80 12.18 -9.17 -2.67
N ARG A 81 11.24 -9.98 -3.20
CA ARG A 81 10.67 -9.76 -4.54
C ARG A 81 9.84 -8.48 -4.62
N LEU A 82 9.05 -8.21 -3.59
CA LEU A 82 8.25 -7.00 -3.46
C LEU A 82 9.13 -5.74 -3.46
N MET A 83 10.16 -5.69 -2.60
CA MET A 83 11.08 -4.55 -2.52
C MET A 83 11.79 -4.31 -3.85
N LYS A 84 12.23 -5.38 -4.54
CA LYS A 84 12.82 -5.28 -5.88
C LYS A 84 11.86 -4.66 -6.91
N LYS A 85 10.56 -4.98 -6.85
CA LYS A 85 9.54 -4.43 -7.75
C LYS A 85 9.17 -2.98 -7.44
N LEU A 86 9.34 -2.56 -6.18
CA LEU A 86 9.01 -1.21 -5.73
C LEU A 86 10.16 -0.19 -5.84
N GLN A 87 11.34 -0.59 -6.34
CA GLN A 87 12.54 0.26 -6.49
C GLN A 87 12.88 1.05 -5.21
N ALA A 88 12.91 0.36 -4.07
CA ALA A 88 13.52 0.85 -2.85
C ALA A 88 15.01 0.45 -2.78
#